data_AF-T0QQJ2-F1
#
_entry.id   AF-T0QQJ2-F1
#
_cell.length_a   1.000
_cell.length_b   1.000
_cell.length_c   1.000
_cell.angle_alpha   90.00
_cell.angle_beta   90.00
_cell.angle_gamma   90.00
#
_symmetry.space_group_name_H-M   'P 1'
#
loop_
_entity.id
_entity.type
_entity.pdbx_description
1 polymer ?
#
loop_
_entity_poly.entity_id
_entity_poly.type
_entity_poly.pdbx_seq_one_letter_code
_entity_poly.pdbx_strand_id
1 'polypeptide(L)'
;MAVTKDDCIRIHAAATRNNVLLAVCHVMRCTPYSLKLRELIASGAIGKVVNIQHIEPVGFWHQVHSYVRGNWAKQASSTFMLMAKSCHDIDYLQFLMQKDVRAVSSFGSLYHFRQENKPPGATDRCLDCPVEASCVYSAKKMYLDGPPQVAASPVEIEHCDGSRSHTIPSSGAWYAGHRSAAVGHNTWPLTVLHAQPTVANITHELETGRFGRCVYAGDNDVVDNQVVNFQFVDGATASFSMVAFTEQQCVRTTRVFGTHGELTGNGSNIRHFDFLSRKITEITPAGLPSTSKVKGHGGADFFMIENFVHGVRTNDASVLLTGADESLASHLMVFAAEEARLTDAVVHMTSV
;
A
#
# COMPACT_ATOMS: atom_id res chain seq x y z
N MET A 1 6.59 10.78 9.36
CA MET A 1 7.10 12.02 9.97
C MET A 1 6.15 13.17 9.70
N ALA A 2 6.35 13.93 8.62
CA ALA A 2 5.52 15.04 8.19
C ALA A 2 5.26 14.97 6.66
N VAL A 3 4.42 15.87 6.15
CA VAL A 3 4.01 15.91 4.73
C VAL A 3 4.85 16.87 3.88
N THR A 4 5.82 17.57 4.47
CA THR A 4 6.78 18.42 3.75
C THR A 4 8.21 18.06 4.12
N LYS A 5 9.14 18.29 3.19
CA LYS A 5 10.57 18.03 3.38
C LYS A 5 11.14 18.82 4.55
N ASP A 6 10.86 20.13 4.60
CA ASP A 6 11.38 21.02 5.64
C ASP A 6 10.86 20.62 7.02
N ASP A 7 9.59 20.22 7.13
CA ASP A 7 9.02 19.79 8.41
C ASP A 7 9.67 18.49 8.89
N CYS A 8 9.96 17.55 7.98
CA CYS A 8 10.73 16.35 8.32
C CYS A 8 12.12 16.69 8.85
N ILE A 9 12.84 17.61 8.20
CA ILE A 9 14.16 18.07 8.64
C ILE A 9 14.07 18.77 10.00
N ARG A 10 13.05 19.61 10.23
CA ARG A 10 12.83 20.27 11.53
C ARG A 10 12.57 19.27 12.64
N ILE A 11 11.74 18.24 12.39
CA ILE A 11 11.45 17.17 13.37
C ILE A 11 12.73 16.40 13.69
N HIS A 12 13.46 15.97 12.66
CA HIS A 12 14.73 15.26 12.81
C HIS A 12 15.75 16.08 13.63
N ALA A 13 16.00 17.33 13.22
CA ALA A 13 16.93 18.20 13.93
C ALA A 13 16.49 18.47 15.37
N ALA A 14 15.19 18.59 15.64
CA ALA A 14 14.68 18.72 17.00
C ALA A 14 14.91 17.44 17.82
N ALA A 15 14.72 16.25 17.23
CA ALA A 15 14.97 14.98 17.89
C ALA A 15 16.45 14.82 18.25
N THR A 16 17.34 15.10 17.30
CA THR A 16 18.80 15.04 17.49
C THR A 16 19.30 16.04 18.53
N ARG A 17 18.93 17.32 18.41
CA ARG A 17 19.40 18.38 19.34
C ARG A 17 19.00 18.13 20.79
N ASN A 18 17.84 17.52 21.02
CA ASN A 18 17.33 17.26 22.36
C ASN A 18 17.64 15.84 22.85
N ASN A 19 18.33 15.02 22.04
CA ASN A 19 18.63 13.63 22.35
C ASN A 19 17.38 12.82 22.78
N VAL A 20 16.29 12.95 22.01
CA VAL A 20 15.03 12.24 22.28
C VAL A 20 14.84 11.08 21.32
N LEU A 21 14.32 9.97 21.84
CA LEU A 21 13.93 8.82 21.04
C LEU A 21 12.71 9.19 20.17
N LEU A 22 12.86 9.04 18.86
CA LEU A 22 11.79 9.20 17.88
C LEU A 22 11.68 7.91 17.07
N ALA A 23 10.47 7.36 17.00
CA ALA A 23 10.14 6.26 16.12
C ALA A 23 8.97 6.65 15.22
N VAL A 24 9.08 6.37 13.93
CA VAL A 24 7.99 6.52 12.96
C VAL A 24 7.38 5.15 12.72
N CYS A 25 6.05 5.08 12.62
CA CYS A 25 5.34 3.82 12.52
C CYS A 25 5.38 3.16 11.12
N HIS A 26 6.58 2.98 10.54
CA HIS A 26 6.76 2.18 9.32
C HIS A 26 6.70 0.67 9.66
N VAL A 27 5.48 0.20 9.92
CA VAL A 27 5.18 -1.15 10.42
C VAL A 27 5.82 -2.28 9.60
N MET A 28 6.02 -2.10 8.29
CA MET A 28 6.57 -3.16 7.44
C MET A 28 7.92 -3.68 7.93
N ARG A 29 8.81 -2.82 8.43
CA ARG A 29 10.13 -3.23 8.96
C ARG A 29 10.03 -4.19 10.15
N CYS A 30 8.94 -4.14 10.90
CA CYS A 30 8.73 -4.90 12.13
C CYS A 30 7.97 -6.22 11.92
N THR A 31 7.55 -6.54 10.69
CA THR A 31 6.91 -7.84 10.43
C THR A 31 7.94 -8.98 10.52
N PRO A 32 7.62 -10.14 11.12
CA PRO A 32 8.50 -11.31 11.09
C PRO A 32 8.88 -11.72 9.66
N TYR A 33 7.95 -11.53 8.72
CA TYR A 33 8.19 -11.70 7.29
C TYR A 33 9.34 -10.82 6.77
N SER A 34 9.29 -9.51 7.04
CA SER A 34 10.31 -8.58 6.56
C SER A 34 11.65 -8.79 7.23
N LEU A 35 11.63 -9.11 8.53
CA LEU A 35 12.85 -9.47 9.27
C LEU A 35 13.50 -10.72 8.69
N LYS A 36 12.72 -11.75 8.33
CA LYS A 36 13.26 -12.95 7.69
C LYS A 36 13.82 -12.67 6.30
N LEU A 37 13.15 -11.84 5.50
CA LEU A 37 13.66 -11.44 4.19
C LEU A 37 14.99 -10.68 4.32
N ARG A 38 15.08 -9.75 5.29
CA ARG A 38 16.29 -9.01 5.63
C ARG A 38 17.42 -9.94 6.09
N GLU A 39 17.13 -10.93 6.93
CA GLU A 39 18.08 -11.93 7.41
C GLU A 39 18.68 -12.75 6.25
N LEU A 40 17.85 -13.22 5.32
CA LEU A 40 18.30 -13.97 4.13
C LEU A 40 19.20 -13.13 3.23
N ILE A 41 18.87 -11.85 3.05
CA ILE A 41 19.74 -10.92 2.31
C ILE A 41 21.07 -10.71 3.05
N ALA A 42 21.03 -10.41 4.34
CA ALA A 42 22.22 -10.09 5.14
C ALA A 42 23.16 -11.28 5.34
N SER A 43 22.63 -12.50 5.42
CA SER A 43 23.42 -13.74 5.48
C SER A 43 24.13 -14.11 4.17
N GLY A 44 23.83 -13.41 3.07
CA GLY A 44 24.41 -13.70 1.76
C GLY A 44 23.75 -14.86 1.02
N ALA A 45 22.55 -15.30 1.44
CA ALA A 45 21.84 -16.44 0.83
C ALA A 45 21.54 -16.27 -0.67
N ILE A 46 21.60 -15.04 -1.18
CA ILE A 46 21.46 -14.71 -2.62
C ILE A 46 22.68 -13.96 -3.18
N GLY A 47 23.80 -13.89 -2.46
CA GLY A 47 24.96 -13.08 -2.84
C GLY A 47 24.68 -11.58 -2.75
N LYS A 48 25.21 -10.79 -3.68
CA LYS A 48 24.98 -9.34 -3.71
C LYS A 48 23.61 -9.03 -4.32
N VAL A 49 22.83 -8.16 -3.67
CA VAL A 49 21.56 -7.67 -4.23
C VAL A 49 21.84 -6.82 -5.47
N VAL A 50 21.22 -7.18 -6.59
CA VAL A 50 21.33 -6.50 -7.90
C VAL A 50 20.10 -5.63 -8.15
N ASN A 51 18.91 -6.18 -7.88
CA ASN A 51 17.64 -5.52 -8.15
C ASN A 51 16.56 -5.90 -7.11
N ILE A 52 15.68 -4.97 -6.78
CA ILE A 52 14.45 -5.22 -6.01
C ILE A 52 13.23 -4.73 -6.79
N GLN A 53 12.20 -5.56 -6.90
CA GLN A 53 10.90 -5.17 -7.44
C GLN A 53 9.85 -5.25 -6.34
N HIS A 54 9.10 -4.17 -6.13
CA HIS A 54 8.05 -4.10 -5.13
C HIS A 54 6.78 -3.51 -5.72
N ILE A 55 5.63 -4.10 -5.41
CA ILE A 55 4.33 -3.61 -5.85
C ILE A 55 3.43 -3.37 -4.64
N GLU A 56 2.80 -2.19 -4.63
CA GLU A 56 1.63 -1.91 -3.80
C GLU A 56 0.36 -1.95 -4.67
N PRO A 57 -0.42 -3.03 -4.60
CA PRO A 57 -1.76 -3.06 -5.15
C PRO A 57 -2.73 -2.30 -4.23
N VAL A 58 -3.07 -1.06 -4.55
CA VAL A 58 -3.97 -0.24 -3.69
C VAL A 58 -5.37 -0.84 -3.62
N GLY A 59 -5.84 -1.45 -4.70
CA GLY A 59 -7.18 -2.03 -4.84
C GLY A 59 -8.19 -1.02 -5.37
N PHE A 60 -9.00 -1.40 -6.35
CA PHE A 60 -9.80 -0.42 -7.12
C PHE A 60 -10.85 0.25 -6.24
N TRP A 61 -11.42 -0.52 -5.32
CA TRP A 61 -12.41 -0.08 -4.36
C TRP A 61 -11.77 0.84 -3.31
N HIS A 62 -10.60 0.46 -2.79
CA HIS A 62 -9.90 1.23 -1.78
C HIS A 62 -9.34 2.55 -2.33
N GLN A 63 -8.89 2.56 -3.59
CA GLN A 63 -8.59 3.80 -4.32
C GLN A 63 -9.80 4.74 -4.28
N VAL A 64 -10.98 4.25 -4.65
CA VAL A 64 -12.20 5.06 -4.65
C VAL A 64 -12.57 5.55 -3.26
N HIS A 65 -12.53 4.66 -2.26
CA HIS A 65 -12.90 4.98 -0.89
C HIS A 65 -11.98 6.03 -0.28
N SER A 66 -10.67 5.82 -0.33
CA SER A 66 -9.68 6.64 0.41
C SER A 66 -9.19 7.84 -0.39
N TYR A 67 -9.02 7.70 -1.70
CA TYR A 67 -8.24 8.61 -2.55
C TYR A 67 -9.06 9.27 -3.68
N VAL A 68 -10.34 8.92 -3.84
CA VAL A 68 -11.26 9.65 -4.74
C VAL A 68 -12.35 10.35 -3.94
N ARG A 69 -13.06 9.61 -3.07
CA ARG A 69 -14.10 10.16 -2.20
C ARG A 69 -13.57 10.56 -0.82
N GLY A 70 -12.50 9.92 -0.37
CA GLY A 70 -12.05 9.98 1.02
C GLY A 70 -11.18 11.17 1.39
N ASN A 71 -10.56 11.05 2.57
CA ASN A 71 -9.80 12.12 3.19
C ASN A 71 -8.52 12.51 2.44
N TRP A 72 -8.01 11.62 1.58
CA TRP A 72 -6.77 11.84 0.84
C TRP A 72 -6.99 12.17 -0.63
N ALA A 73 -8.22 12.53 -1.02
CA ALA A 73 -8.55 12.80 -2.43
C ALA A 73 -7.88 14.06 -3.00
N LYS A 74 -7.55 15.04 -2.15
CA LYS A 74 -7.02 16.34 -2.56
C LYS A 74 -5.73 16.69 -1.86
N GLN A 75 -4.66 16.86 -2.64
CA GLN A 75 -3.32 17.18 -2.15
C GLN A 75 -3.30 18.45 -1.30
N ALA A 76 -4.01 19.50 -1.72
CA ALA A 76 -4.06 20.78 -1.01
C ALA A 76 -4.60 20.68 0.43
N SER A 77 -5.43 19.67 0.73
CA SER A 77 -5.97 19.42 2.07
C SER A 77 -5.34 18.23 2.79
N SER A 78 -4.49 17.46 2.10
CA SER A 78 -3.86 16.25 2.61
C SER A 78 -2.37 16.19 2.19
N THR A 79 -2.04 15.38 1.19
CA THR A 79 -0.70 15.17 0.63
C THR A 79 -0.80 14.38 -0.68
N PHE A 80 0.29 14.28 -1.43
CA PHE A 80 0.41 13.43 -2.62
C PHE A 80 0.37 11.93 -2.29
N MET A 81 0.03 11.13 -3.31
CA MET A 81 -0.35 9.72 -3.17
C MET A 81 0.75 8.86 -2.51
N LEU A 82 2.01 8.99 -2.95
CA LEU A 82 3.09 8.21 -2.34
C LEU A 82 3.23 8.49 -0.86
N MET A 83 3.13 9.76 -0.42
CA MET A 83 3.22 10.08 1.00
C MET A 83 2.04 9.50 1.79
N ALA A 84 0.83 9.56 1.24
CA ALA A 84 -0.38 9.07 1.91
C ALA A 84 -0.47 7.53 1.96
N LYS A 85 -0.05 6.82 0.90
CA LYS A 85 -0.31 5.38 0.74
C LYS A 85 0.92 4.50 0.78
N SER A 86 2.08 5.03 0.40
CA SER A 86 3.25 4.23 0.02
C SER A 86 4.59 4.76 0.51
N CYS A 87 4.60 5.64 1.51
CA CYS A 87 5.83 6.10 2.14
C CYS A 87 6.54 4.93 2.83
N HIS A 88 5.78 4.03 3.48
CA HIS A 88 6.32 2.80 4.06
C HIS A 88 6.77 1.77 3.01
N ASP A 89 6.24 1.80 1.78
CA ASP A 89 6.66 0.90 0.70
C ASP A 89 8.03 1.32 0.15
N ILE A 90 8.25 2.62 0.00
CA ILE A 90 9.55 3.19 -0.39
C ILE A 90 10.58 3.05 0.74
N ASP A 91 10.17 3.27 1.99
CA ASP A 91 10.95 2.96 3.18
C ASP A 91 11.37 1.49 3.24
N TYR A 92 10.47 0.58 2.88
CA TYR A 92 10.75 -0.85 2.83
C TYR A 92 11.84 -1.21 1.81
N LEU A 93 11.87 -0.54 0.65
CA LEU A 93 12.97 -0.71 -0.31
C LEU A 93 14.32 -0.29 0.27
N GLN A 94 14.37 0.83 0.99
CA GLN A 94 15.58 1.27 1.70
C GLN A 94 15.99 0.25 2.78
N PHE A 95 15.01 -0.27 3.52
CA PHE A 95 15.24 -1.31 4.53
C PHE A 95 15.84 -2.59 3.94
N LEU A 96 15.39 -3.02 2.75
CA LEU A 96 15.93 -4.21 2.09
C LEU A 96 17.25 -3.96 1.34
N MET A 97 17.48 -2.77 0.81
CA MET A 97 18.72 -2.46 0.09
C MET A 97 19.89 -2.11 1.02
N GLN A 98 19.64 -1.32 2.07
CA GLN A 98 20.65 -0.74 2.99
C GLN A 98 21.82 -0.07 2.26
N LYS A 99 21.49 0.75 1.26
CA LYS A 99 22.43 1.59 0.53
C LYS A 99 21.78 2.93 0.28
N ASP A 100 22.60 3.95 0.11
CA ASP A 100 22.13 5.26 -0.28
C ASP A 100 21.64 5.26 -1.73
N VAL A 101 20.55 5.98 -1.96
CA VAL A 101 20.03 6.25 -3.29
C VAL A 101 20.87 7.35 -3.92
N ARG A 102 21.25 7.16 -5.18
CA ARG A 102 21.95 8.13 -6.02
C ARG A 102 20.99 8.92 -6.91
N ALA A 103 20.00 8.25 -7.49
CA ALA A 103 19.08 8.86 -8.44
C ALA A 103 17.70 8.23 -8.39
N VAL A 104 16.68 9.05 -8.68
CA VAL A 104 15.27 8.66 -8.69
C VAL A 104 14.62 9.14 -9.99
N SER A 105 13.82 8.29 -10.62
CA SER A 105 12.90 8.67 -11.69
C SER A 105 11.50 8.20 -11.34
N SER A 106 10.46 8.97 -11.64
CA SER A 106 9.08 8.56 -11.38
C SER A 106 8.13 9.03 -12.46
N PHE A 107 7.13 8.21 -12.75
CA PHE A 107 6.06 8.52 -13.69
C PHE A 107 4.74 8.07 -13.08
N GLY A 108 3.70 8.89 -13.19
CA GLY A 108 2.39 8.57 -12.64
C GLY A 108 1.38 9.66 -12.93
N SER A 109 0.12 9.28 -12.97
CA SER A 109 -0.98 10.19 -13.28
C SER A 109 -2.27 9.78 -12.56
N LEU A 110 -3.19 10.73 -12.44
CA LEU A 110 -4.59 10.40 -12.23
C LEU A 110 -5.13 9.92 -13.58
N TYR A 111 -5.16 8.61 -13.83
CA TYR A 111 -5.43 8.06 -15.15
C TYR A 111 -6.93 7.86 -15.44
N HIS A 112 -7.68 7.35 -14.47
CA HIS A 112 -9.04 6.87 -14.70
C HIS A 112 -10.13 7.75 -14.09
N PHE A 113 -9.96 8.21 -12.86
CA PHE A 113 -11.00 8.96 -12.14
C PHE A 113 -11.03 10.43 -12.57
N ARG A 114 -11.37 10.66 -13.85
CA ARG A 114 -11.45 11.96 -14.53
C ARG A 114 -12.79 12.10 -15.26
N GLN A 115 -13.22 13.34 -15.48
CA GLN A 115 -14.50 13.66 -16.11
C GLN A 115 -14.65 13.03 -17.50
N GLU A 116 -13.59 12.95 -18.30
CA GLU A 116 -13.65 12.35 -19.65
C GLU A 116 -13.96 10.84 -19.65
N ASN A 117 -13.72 10.15 -18.52
CA ASN A 117 -13.99 8.73 -18.36
C ASN A 117 -15.37 8.47 -17.76
N LYS A 118 -16.16 9.52 -17.49
CA LYS A 118 -17.51 9.40 -16.96
C LYS A 118 -18.42 8.66 -17.96
N PRO A 119 -19.06 7.54 -17.58
CA PRO A 119 -19.93 6.80 -18.50
C PRO A 119 -21.08 7.67 -19.01
N PRO A 120 -21.46 7.56 -20.30
CA PRO A 120 -22.65 8.23 -20.82
C PRO A 120 -23.90 7.89 -20.01
N GLY A 121 -24.70 8.89 -19.67
CA GLY A 121 -25.91 8.73 -18.85
C GLY A 121 -25.66 8.65 -17.34
N ALA A 122 -24.40 8.69 -16.87
CA ALA A 122 -24.11 8.79 -15.44
C ALA A 122 -24.45 10.17 -14.88
N THR A 123 -25.10 10.21 -13.73
CA THR A 123 -25.33 11.44 -12.95
C THR A 123 -24.11 11.76 -12.08
N ASP A 124 -24.16 12.87 -11.34
CA ASP A 124 -23.07 13.28 -10.42
C ASP A 124 -23.15 12.62 -9.05
N ARG A 125 -24.21 11.83 -8.77
CA ARG A 125 -24.42 11.10 -7.52
C ARG A 125 -24.89 9.68 -7.79
N CYS A 126 -24.46 8.73 -6.95
CA CYS A 126 -24.64 7.31 -7.25
C CYS A 126 -26.03 6.73 -6.95
N LEU A 127 -26.78 7.27 -5.98
CA LEU A 127 -27.99 6.61 -5.47
C LEU A 127 -29.08 6.45 -6.53
N ASP A 128 -29.31 7.49 -7.33
CA ASP A 128 -30.33 7.51 -8.40
C ASP A 128 -29.69 7.47 -9.81
N CYS A 129 -28.46 6.98 -9.91
CA CYS A 129 -27.72 7.00 -11.17
C CYS A 129 -28.27 5.95 -12.16
N PRO A 130 -28.68 6.31 -13.38
CA PRO A 130 -29.23 5.35 -14.34
C PRO A 130 -28.29 4.20 -14.73
N VAL A 131 -26.97 4.42 -14.63
CA VAL A 131 -25.95 3.41 -14.98
C VAL A 131 -25.47 2.59 -13.78
N GLU A 132 -26.02 2.81 -12.58
CA GLU A 132 -25.61 2.20 -11.31
C GLU A 132 -25.44 0.68 -11.43
N ALA A 133 -26.42 0.00 -12.05
CA ALA A 133 -26.45 -1.45 -12.20
C ALA A 133 -25.21 -2.03 -12.91
N SER A 134 -24.59 -1.28 -13.84
CA SER A 134 -23.37 -1.68 -14.57
C SER A 134 -22.09 -1.01 -14.06
N CYS A 135 -22.20 -0.02 -13.18
CA CYS A 135 -21.06 0.73 -12.67
C CYS A 135 -20.30 -0.07 -11.60
N VAL A 136 -18.99 -0.28 -11.82
CA VAL A 136 -18.10 -0.95 -10.86
C VAL A 136 -17.74 -0.07 -9.65
N TYR A 137 -17.99 1.24 -9.73
CA TYR A 137 -17.66 2.23 -8.69
C TYR A 137 -18.90 2.82 -7.98
N SER A 138 -20.06 2.18 -8.11
CA SER A 138 -21.30 2.60 -7.45
C SER A 138 -21.11 2.69 -5.95
N ALA A 139 -21.40 3.85 -5.35
CA ALA A 139 -21.37 4.00 -3.89
C ALA A 139 -22.40 3.09 -3.22
N LYS A 140 -23.54 2.81 -3.87
CA LYS A 140 -24.58 1.93 -3.36
C LYS A 140 -24.06 0.50 -3.22
N LYS A 141 -23.45 -0.06 -4.27
CA LYS A 141 -22.79 -1.38 -4.22
C LYS A 141 -21.70 -1.46 -3.16
N MET A 142 -20.95 -0.38 -2.99
CA MET A 142 -19.81 -0.34 -2.07
C MET A 142 -20.22 -0.30 -0.60
N TYR A 143 -21.29 0.42 -0.25
CA TYR A 143 -21.59 0.76 1.14
C TYR A 143 -22.97 0.29 1.63
N LEU A 144 -23.91 0.01 0.71
CA LEU A 144 -25.28 -0.38 1.04
C LEU A 144 -25.62 -1.81 0.62
N ASP A 145 -25.11 -2.31 -0.50
CA ASP A 145 -25.53 -3.63 -1.00
C ASP A 145 -24.80 -4.78 -0.29
N GLY A 146 -25.50 -5.90 -0.07
CA GLY A 146 -24.91 -7.13 0.41
C GLY A 146 -24.20 -7.94 -0.69
N PRO A 147 -23.62 -9.11 -0.35
CA PRO A 147 -23.12 -10.04 -1.35
C PRO A 147 -24.17 -10.32 -2.43
N PRO A 148 -23.76 -10.47 -3.70
CA PRO A 148 -24.67 -10.95 -4.73
C PRO A 148 -25.29 -12.28 -4.26
N GLN A 149 -26.62 -12.38 -4.35
CA GLN A 149 -27.37 -13.52 -3.80
C GLN A 149 -27.11 -14.86 -4.52
N VAL A 150 -26.49 -14.81 -5.70
CA VAL A 150 -26.09 -16.01 -6.43
C VAL A 150 -24.60 -16.24 -6.18
N ALA A 151 -24.27 -17.19 -5.32
CA ALA A 151 -22.97 -17.83 -5.38
C ALA A 151 -22.88 -18.48 -6.76
N ALA A 152 -22.22 -17.83 -7.71
CA ALA A 152 -22.05 -18.39 -9.04
C ALA A 152 -21.25 -19.69 -8.89
N SER A 153 -21.94 -20.83 -9.00
CA SER A 153 -21.27 -22.11 -9.20
C SER A 153 -20.30 -21.95 -10.37
N PRO A 154 -19.11 -22.57 -10.31
CA PRO A 154 -18.17 -22.45 -11.41
C PRO A 154 -18.83 -22.82 -12.74
N VAL A 155 -18.85 -21.89 -13.67
CA VAL A 155 -19.37 -22.12 -15.03
C VAL A 155 -18.22 -22.63 -15.87
N GLU A 156 -18.30 -23.88 -16.33
CA GLU A 156 -17.43 -24.37 -17.39
C GLU A 156 -17.90 -23.80 -18.73
N ILE A 157 -16.98 -23.16 -19.45
CA ILE A 157 -17.17 -22.66 -20.81
C ILE A 157 -16.31 -23.53 -21.72
N GLU A 158 -16.97 -24.34 -22.54
CA GLU A 158 -16.31 -25.09 -23.61
C GLU A 158 -16.16 -24.20 -24.84
N HIS A 159 -14.95 -24.10 -25.36
CA HIS A 159 -14.61 -23.35 -26.55
C HIS A 159 -14.64 -24.26 -27.79
N CYS A 160 -14.79 -23.67 -28.98
CA CYS A 160 -14.86 -24.43 -30.24
C CYS A 160 -13.60 -25.26 -30.55
N ASP A 161 -12.46 -24.95 -29.92
CA ASP A 161 -11.21 -25.70 -30.04
C ASP A 161 -11.09 -26.84 -29.01
N GLY A 162 -12.12 -27.08 -28.20
CA GLY A 162 -12.14 -28.08 -27.14
C GLY A 162 -11.44 -27.64 -25.85
N SER A 163 -10.89 -26.42 -25.79
CA SER A 163 -10.40 -25.86 -24.54
C SER A 163 -11.58 -25.55 -23.60
N ARG A 164 -11.33 -25.65 -22.29
CA ARG A 164 -12.32 -25.31 -21.26
C ARG A 164 -11.79 -24.19 -20.38
N SER A 165 -12.61 -23.18 -20.15
CA SER A 165 -12.39 -22.21 -19.09
C SER A 165 -13.42 -22.41 -17.98
N HIS A 166 -13.06 -22.05 -16.75
CA HIS A 166 -13.98 -22.09 -15.62
C HIS A 166 -13.94 -20.75 -14.89
N THR A 167 -15.10 -20.26 -14.49
CA THR A 167 -15.20 -19.01 -13.71
C THR A 167 -15.24 -19.37 -12.23
N ILE A 168 -14.38 -18.79 -11.40
CA ILE A 168 -14.43 -18.93 -9.93
C ILE A 168 -14.62 -17.54 -9.33
N PRO A 169 -15.54 -17.36 -8.36
CA PRO A 169 -15.64 -16.12 -7.63
C PRO A 169 -14.32 -15.77 -6.92
N SER A 170 -13.98 -14.49 -6.86
CA SER A 170 -12.87 -14.00 -6.03
C SER A 170 -13.08 -14.40 -4.57
N SER A 171 -12.01 -14.79 -3.88
CA SER A 171 -12.02 -15.04 -2.44
C SER A 171 -11.89 -13.75 -1.60
N GLY A 172 -11.71 -12.59 -2.25
CA GLY A 172 -11.56 -11.30 -1.57
C GLY A 172 -12.88 -10.83 -0.93
N ALA A 173 -12.98 -10.93 0.40
CA ALA A 173 -14.17 -10.57 1.17
C ALA A 173 -14.72 -9.16 0.89
N TRP A 174 -13.88 -8.23 0.42
CA TRP A 174 -14.25 -6.86 0.10
C TRP A 174 -15.10 -6.72 -1.17
N TYR A 175 -14.92 -7.61 -2.15
CA TYR A 175 -15.62 -7.55 -3.43
C TYR A 175 -17.02 -8.11 -3.40
N ALA A 176 -17.29 -9.01 -2.44
CA ALA A 176 -18.58 -9.67 -2.32
C ALA A 176 -19.49 -8.99 -1.29
N GLY A 177 -19.44 -7.66 -1.15
CA GLY A 177 -20.42 -6.91 -0.33
C GLY A 177 -20.44 -7.26 1.17
N HIS A 178 -19.44 -7.99 1.69
CA HIS A 178 -19.42 -8.44 3.09
C HIS A 178 -19.18 -7.33 4.12
N ARG A 179 -18.95 -6.08 3.67
CA ARG A 179 -18.59 -4.95 4.53
C ARG A 179 -19.46 -3.71 4.31
N SER A 180 -20.68 -3.92 3.85
CA SER A 180 -21.70 -2.89 3.70
C SER A 180 -22.60 -2.78 4.94
N ALA A 181 -23.38 -1.69 5.02
CA ALA A 181 -24.32 -1.47 6.10
C ALA A 181 -25.47 -2.49 6.11
N ALA A 182 -25.91 -2.99 4.95
CA ALA A 182 -27.03 -3.95 4.89
C ALA A 182 -26.71 -5.32 5.49
N VAL A 183 -25.42 -5.71 5.53
CA VAL A 183 -25.00 -6.95 6.21
C VAL A 183 -24.66 -6.72 7.69
N GLY A 184 -24.95 -5.53 8.23
CA GLY A 184 -24.67 -5.19 9.62
C GLY A 184 -23.19 -4.89 9.91
N HIS A 185 -22.36 -4.67 8.89
CA HIS A 185 -20.97 -4.24 9.10
C HIS A 185 -20.95 -2.84 9.70
N ASN A 186 -20.08 -2.60 10.69
CA ASN A 186 -20.04 -1.34 11.43
C ASN A 186 -18.62 -0.82 11.72
N THR A 187 -17.60 -1.40 11.09
CA THR A 187 -16.20 -0.96 11.23
C THR A 187 -15.71 -0.30 9.94
N TRP A 188 -14.41 -0.04 9.83
CA TRP A 188 -13.83 0.43 8.58
C TRP A 188 -14.31 -0.47 7.43
N PRO A 189 -14.85 0.11 6.36
CA PRO A 189 -14.71 1.50 5.91
C PRO A 189 -15.85 2.44 6.30
N LEU A 190 -16.95 1.91 6.83
CA LEU A 190 -18.16 2.69 7.08
C LEU A 190 -17.96 3.72 8.19
N THR A 191 -17.04 3.47 9.12
CA THR A 191 -16.67 4.42 10.17
C THR A 191 -16.00 5.69 9.66
N VAL A 192 -15.53 5.71 8.40
CA VAL A 192 -15.04 6.94 7.74
C VAL A 192 -16.21 7.81 7.28
N LEU A 193 -17.34 7.20 6.94
CA LEU A 193 -18.56 7.90 6.53
C LEU A 193 -19.31 8.39 7.77
N HIS A 194 -19.49 7.53 8.77
CA HIS A 194 -20.27 7.85 9.96
C HIS A 194 -19.77 7.09 11.20
N ALA A 195 -19.71 7.76 12.36
CA ALA A 195 -19.18 7.16 13.60
C ALA A 195 -19.99 5.96 14.12
N GLN A 196 -21.28 5.91 13.79
CA GLN A 196 -22.19 4.80 14.11
C GLN A 196 -22.88 4.32 12.82
N PRO A 197 -22.25 3.43 12.04
CA PRO A 197 -22.80 3.00 10.77
C PRO A 197 -24.11 2.22 10.93
N THR A 198 -25.15 2.70 10.27
CA THR A 198 -26.41 1.99 10.05
C THR A 198 -26.81 2.19 8.59
N VAL A 199 -27.73 1.37 8.06
CA VAL A 199 -28.25 1.58 6.70
C VAL A 199 -28.76 3.01 6.53
N ALA A 200 -29.55 3.52 7.49
CA ALA A 200 -30.09 4.88 7.42
C ALA A 200 -29.00 5.97 7.43
N ASN A 201 -28.04 5.89 8.36
CA ASN A 201 -26.99 6.89 8.47
C ASN A 201 -26.08 6.88 7.24
N ILE A 202 -25.71 5.69 6.75
CA ILE A 202 -24.87 5.56 5.56
C ILE A 202 -25.61 6.05 4.32
N THR A 203 -26.90 5.73 4.16
CA THR A 203 -27.71 6.29 3.07
C THR A 203 -27.69 7.82 3.11
N HIS A 204 -27.90 8.43 4.28
CA HIS A 204 -27.83 9.88 4.43
C HIS A 204 -26.47 10.48 4.03
N GLU A 205 -25.37 9.85 4.43
CA GLU A 205 -24.01 10.25 4.02
C GLU A 205 -23.78 10.12 2.51
N LEU A 206 -24.44 9.15 1.86
CA LEU A 206 -24.43 9.00 0.40
C LEU A 206 -25.39 9.97 -0.31
N GLU A 207 -26.38 10.53 0.36
CA GLU A 207 -27.28 11.54 -0.21
C GLU A 207 -26.64 12.93 -0.19
N THR A 208 -25.97 13.27 0.91
CA THR A 208 -25.50 14.65 1.17
C THR A 208 -23.98 14.76 1.05
N GLY A 209 -23.26 13.75 1.51
CA GLY A 209 -21.81 13.76 1.65
C GLY A 209 -21.05 13.46 0.35
N ARG A 210 -19.72 13.48 0.47
CA ARG A 210 -18.78 13.24 -0.64
C ARG A 210 -18.74 11.78 -1.10
N PHE A 211 -19.06 10.85 -0.20
CA PHE A 211 -19.01 9.41 -0.51
C PHE A 211 -20.09 8.95 -1.49
N GLY A 212 -21.17 9.72 -1.63
CA GLY A 212 -22.21 9.45 -2.64
C GLY A 212 -21.96 10.07 -4.01
N ARG A 213 -20.90 10.88 -4.18
CA ARG A 213 -20.59 11.51 -5.47
C ARG A 213 -20.04 10.51 -6.47
N CYS A 214 -20.30 10.77 -7.75
CA CYS A 214 -19.72 10.05 -8.86
C CYS A 214 -18.19 10.23 -8.85
N VAL A 215 -17.46 9.13 -8.99
CA VAL A 215 -15.98 9.11 -8.97
C VAL A 215 -15.34 9.87 -10.12
N TYR A 216 -16.09 10.13 -11.20
CA TYR A 216 -15.62 10.87 -12.36
C TYR A 216 -16.03 12.36 -12.34
N ALA A 217 -16.98 12.73 -11.47
CA ALA A 217 -17.43 14.11 -11.27
C ALA A 217 -16.86 14.72 -9.97
N GLY A 218 -15.78 14.11 -9.45
CA GLY A 218 -15.07 14.57 -8.28
C GLY A 218 -14.00 15.61 -8.62
N ASP A 219 -13.42 16.20 -7.58
CA ASP A 219 -12.31 17.16 -7.65
C ASP A 219 -11.02 16.57 -7.07
N ASN A 220 -10.87 15.23 -7.10
CA ASN A 220 -9.67 14.54 -6.67
C ASN A 220 -8.49 14.83 -7.62
N ASP A 221 -7.29 14.93 -7.06
CA ASP A 221 -6.07 15.31 -7.79
C ASP A 221 -4.86 14.40 -7.48
N VAL A 222 -5.07 13.32 -6.71
CA VAL A 222 -4.06 12.31 -6.44
C VAL A 222 -4.02 11.24 -7.53
N VAL A 223 -2.83 10.72 -7.80
CA VAL A 223 -2.61 9.70 -8.84
C VAL A 223 -3.22 8.34 -8.46
N ASP A 224 -3.63 7.56 -9.46
CA ASP A 224 -4.16 6.19 -9.29
C ASP A 224 -3.19 5.10 -9.81
N ASN A 225 -2.09 5.54 -10.43
CA ASN A 225 -0.97 4.70 -10.84
C ASN A 225 0.33 5.52 -10.78
N GLN A 226 1.38 4.91 -10.24
CA GLN A 226 2.72 5.51 -10.23
C GLN A 226 3.80 4.44 -10.18
N VAL A 227 4.83 4.62 -10.99
CA VAL A 227 6.06 3.83 -10.96
C VAL A 227 7.21 4.71 -10.51
N VAL A 228 8.13 4.13 -9.74
CA VAL A 228 9.33 4.80 -9.24
C VAL A 228 10.52 3.87 -9.44
N ASN A 229 11.60 4.37 -10.03
CA ASN A 229 12.86 3.64 -10.13
C ASN A 229 13.93 4.36 -9.32
N PHE A 230 14.76 3.57 -8.65
CA PHE A 230 15.87 4.01 -7.83
C PHE A 230 17.16 3.39 -8.36
N GLN A 231 18.21 4.20 -8.47
CA GLN A 231 19.58 3.75 -8.62
C GLN A 231 20.32 4.02 -7.31
N PHE A 232 20.99 3.02 -6.77
CA PHE A 232 21.81 3.11 -5.56
C PHE A 232 23.27 3.44 -5.90
N VAL A 233 24.03 3.88 -4.91
CA VAL A 233 25.43 4.34 -5.08
C VAL A 233 26.37 3.33 -5.73
N ASP A 234 26.12 2.03 -5.57
CA ASP A 234 26.93 0.96 -6.15
C ASP A 234 26.40 0.41 -7.49
N GLY A 235 25.37 1.04 -8.05
CA GLY A 235 24.74 0.64 -9.31
C GLY A 235 23.61 -0.39 -9.16
N ALA A 236 23.33 -0.91 -7.96
CA ALA A 236 22.12 -1.69 -7.73
C ALA A 236 20.87 -0.84 -7.99
N THR A 237 19.75 -1.51 -8.27
CA THR A 237 18.49 -0.82 -8.65
C THR A 237 17.32 -1.31 -7.82
N ALA A 238 16.27 -0.48 -7.73
CA ALA A 238 14.98 -0.95 -7.27
C ALA A 238 13.85 -0.27 -8.07
N SER A 239 12.74 -0.96 -8.21
CA SER A 239 11.51 -0.41 -8.78
C SER A 239 10.34 -0.61 -7.84
N PHE A 240 9.55 0.43 -7.68
CA PHE A 240 8.28 0.42 -6.98
C PHE A 240 7.14 0.68 -7.96
N SER A 241 6.04 -0.05 -7.85
CA SER A 241 4.81 0.20 -8.60
C SER A 241 3.62 0.28 -7.65
N MET A 242 2.89 1.37 -7.70
CA MET A 242 1.61 1.53 -7.00
C MET A 242 0.50 1.60 -8.04
N VAL A 243 -0.54 0.79 -7.88
CA VAL A 243 -1.66 0.73 -8.84
C VAL A 243 -2.99 0.50 -8.16
N ALA A 244 -4.01 1.25 -8.57
CA ALA A 244 -5.38 1.09 -8.10
C ALA A 244 -6.04 -0.19 -8.63
N PHE A 245 -5.87 -0.52 -9.91
CA PHE A 245 -6.69 -1.51 -10.62
C PHE A 245 -6.20 -2.93 -10.41
N THR A 246 -6.66 -3.58 -9.34
CA THR A 246 -6.22 -4.93 -8.94
C THR A 246 -7.22 -5.59 -8.01
N GLU A 247 -7.29 -6.93 -8.07
CA GLU A 247 -8.00 -7.76 -7.10
C GLU A 247 -7.24 -7.82 -5.76
N GLN A 248 -5.90 -7.88 -5.81
CA GLN A 248 -5.02 -8.20 -4.68
C GLN A 248 -4.80 -7.01 -3.72
N GLN A 249 -5.86 -6.34 -3.31
CA GLN A 249 -5.83 -5.15 -2.46
C GLN A 249 -4.92 -5.32 -1.24
N CYS A 250 -3.92 -4.44 -1.12
CA CYS A 250 -2.90 -4.36 -0.08
C CYS A 250 -2.05 -5.64 0.09
N VAL A 251 -2.13 -6.61 -0.82
CA VAL A 251 -1.28 -7.80 -0.86
C VAL A 251 0.00 -7.46 -1.61
N ARG A 252 0.96 -6.87 -0.88
CA ARG A 252 2.26 -6.49 -1.42
C ARG A 252 3.03 -7.71 -1.90
N THR A 253 3.67 -7.59 -3.06
CA THR A 253 4.65 -8.59 -3.50
C THR A 253 6.02 -7.96 -3.69
N THR A 254 7.05 -8.73 -3.37
CA THR A 254 8.45 -8.29 -3.43
C THR A 254 9.29 -9.38 -4.06
N ARG A 255 10.12 -9.02 -5.04
CA ARG A 255 11.16 -9.89 -5.58
C ARG A 255 12.52 -9.25 -5.38
N VAL A 256 13.48 -10.04 -4.92
CA VAL A 256 14.86 -9.62 -4.68
C VAL A 256 15.76 -10.50 -5.51
N PHE A 257 16.47 -9.89 -6.44
CA PHE A 257 17.38 -10.56 -7.36
C PHE A 257 18.81 -10.37 -6.87
N GLY A 258 19.48 -11.46 -6.54
CA GLY A 258 20.87 -11.48 -6.12
C GLY A 258 21.77 -12.17 -7.14
N THR A 259 23.08 -12.06 -6.95
CA THR A 259 24.07 -12.69 -7.84
C THR A 259 24.06 -14.22 -7.75
N HIS A 260 23.60 -14.81 -6.65
CA HIS A 260 23.63 -16.26 -6.41
C HIS A 260 22.25 -16.86 -6.12
N GLY A 261 21.18 -16.07 -6.15
CA GLY A 261 19.84 -16.57 -5.91
C GLY A 261 18.76 -15.50 -6.06
N GLU A 262 17.52 -15.94 -5.88
CA GLU A 262 16.33 -15.10 -5.96
C GLU A 262 15.42 -15.33 -4.75
N LEU A 263 14.87 -14.26 -4.19
CA LEU A 263 13.80 -14.31 -3.20
C LEU A 263 12.52 -13.74 -3.81
N THR A 264 11.41 -14.46 -3.69
CA THR A 264 10.07 -13.93 -3.98
C THR A 264 9.23 -14.00 -2.71
N GLY A 265 8.52 -12.94 -2.37
CA GLY A 265 7.64 -12.93 -1.23
C GLY A 265 6.35 -12.17 -1.46
N ASN A 266 5.32 -12.57 -0.71
CA ASN A 266 3.93 -12.10 -0.85
C ASN A 266 3.38 -11.48 0.45
N GLY A 267 4.28 -11.04 1.33
CA GLY A 267 3.93 -10.50 2.65
C GLY A 267 3.65 -11.56 3.72
N SER A 268 3.67 -12.85 3.38
CA SER A 268 3.48 -13.95 4.35
C SER A 268 4.50 -15.08 4.18
N ASN A 269 4.76 -15.50 2.94
CA ASN A 269 5.71 -16.56 2.61
C ASN A 269 6.86 -15.99 1.78
N ILE A 270 8.03 -16.62 1.91
CA ILE A 270 9.23 -16.33 1.14
C ILE A 270 9.65 -17.59 0.40
N ARG A 271 9.77 -17.50 -0.92
CA ARG A 271 10.34 -18.51 -1.79
C ARG A 271 11.78 -18.13 -2.12
N HIS A 272 12.74 -18.97 -1.74
CA HIS A 272 14.16 -18.82 -2.04
C HIS A 272 14.58 -19.82 -3.12
N PHE A 273 15.10 -19.33 -4.23
CA PHE A 273 15.74 -20.16 -5.26
C PHE A 273 17.25 -19.91 -5.27
N ASP A 274 18.02 -20.96 -4.97
CA ASP A 274 19.48 -20.92 -4.96
C ASP A 274 20.03 -21.38 -6.32
N PHE A 275 20.89 -20.57 -6.95
CA PHE A 275 21.34 -20.85 -8.32
C PHE A 275 22.29 -22.03 -8.42
N LEU A 276 23.12 -22.27 -7.39
CA LEU A 276 24.13 -23.32 -7.41
C LEU A 276 23.48 -24.71 -7.28
N SER A 277 22.67 -24.89 -6.25
CA SER A 277 21.97 -26.13 -5.94
C SER A 277 20.71 -26.34 -6.78
N ARG A 278 20.16 -25.25 -7.36
CA ARG A 278 18.89 -25.23 -8.10
C ARG A 278 17.70 -25.67 -7.26
N LYS A 279 17.81 -25.54 -5.94
CA LYS A 279 16.75 -25.91 -5.00
C LYS A 279 15.88 -24.70 -4.68
N ILE A 280 14.61 -25.02 -4.41
CA ILE A 280 13.64 -24.06 -3.90
C ILE A 280 13.41 -24.39 -2.43
N THR A 281 13.51 -23.37 -1.59
CA THR A 281 13.10 -23.43 -0.19
C THR A 281 11.92 -22.49 0.01
N GLU A 282 10.79 -23.04 0.47
CA GLU A 282 9.62 -22.26 0.89
C GLU A 282 9.70 -22.01 2.39
N ILE A 283 9.60 -20.74 2.80
CA ILE A 283 9.78 -20.29 4.17
C ILE A 283 8.53 -19.53 4.59
N THR A 284 7.88 -20.02 5.65
CA THR A 284 6.82 -19.30 6.36
C THR A 284 7.38 -18.81 7.69
N PRO A 285 7.67 -17.50 7.82
CA PRO A 285 8.21 -16.93 9.05
C PRO A 285 7.24 -17.11 10.23
N ALA A 286 7.79 -17.23 11.43
CA ALA A 286 6.98 -17.41 12.63
C ALA A 286 6.02 -16.21 12.82
N GLY A 287 4.79 -16.50 13.23
CA GLY A 287 3.80 -15.47 13.53
C GLY A 287 4.05 -14.76 14.86
N LEU A 288 3.07 -13.99 15.30
CA LEU A 288 3.05 -13.37 16.62
C LEU A 288 3.23 -14.41 17.75
N PRO A 289 3.84 -14.02 18.88
CA PRO A 289 3.77 -14.83 20.10
C PRO A 289 2.32 -15.15 20.44
N SER A 290 2.04 -16.40 20.83
CA SER A 290 0.69 -16.86 21.18
C SER A 290 0.05 -16.08 22.33
N THR A 291 0.86 -15.38 23.12
CA THR A 291 0.47 -14.53 24.24
C THR A 291 0.07 -13.10 23.82
N SER A 292 0.32 -12.70 22.57
CA SER A 292 0.01 -11.33 22.12
C SER A 292 -1.49 -11.10 22.00
N LYS A 293 -1.97 -10.05 22.68
CA LYS A 293 -3.33 -9.50 22.48
C LYS A 293 -3.37 -8.42 21.39
N VAL A 294 -2.21 -7.91 20.96
CA VAL A 294 -2.08 -6.94 19.87
C VAL A 294 -2.05 -7.68 18.55
N LYS A 295 -3.02 -7.39 17.68
CA LYS A 295 -3.15 -7.97 16.34
C LYS A 295 -3.18 -6.84 15.31
N GLY A 296 -2.61 -7.08 14.14
CA GLY A 296 -2.59 -6.13 13.02
C GLY A 296 -1.32 -6.27 12.19
N HIS A 297 -1.41 -5.98 10.90
CA HIS A 297 -0.27 -5.90 9.96
C HIS A 297 0.72 -7.08 10.04
N GLY A 298 0.23 -8.33 10.11
CA GLY A 298 1.11 -9.51 10.18
C GLY A 298 1.94 -9.61 11.46
N GLY A 299 1.58 -8.87 12.50
CA GLY A 299 2.26 -8.83 13.80
C GLY A 299 3.22 -7.66 14.00
N ALA A 300 3.43 -6.83 12.97
CA ALA A 300 4.30 -5.67 13.08
C ALA A 300 3.94 -4.72 14.23
N ASP A 301 2.64 -4.49 14.45
CA ASP A 301 2.17 -3.55 15.48
C ASP A 301 2.66 -3.95 16.88
N PHE A 302 2.72 -5.26 17.16
CA PHE A 302 3.24 -5.76 18.42
C PHE A 302 4.74 -5.48 18.55
N PHE A 303 5.55 -5.94 17.58
CA PHE A 303 7.01 -5.83 17.64
C PHE A 303 7.48 -4.38 17.60
N MET A 304 6.79 -3.52 16.85
CA MET A 304 7.10 -2.10 16.81
C MET A 304 6.90 -1.43 18.18
N ILE A 305 5.78 -1.73 18.85
CA ILE A 305 5.51 -1.20 20.20
C ILE A 305 6.45 -1.82 21.23
N GLU A 306 6.73 -3.12 21.14
CA GLU A 306 7.69 -3.81 22.00
C GLU A 306 9.08 -3.17 21.90
N ASN A 307 9.59 -2.95 20.68
CA ASN A 307 10.88 -2.29 20.44
C ASN A 307 10.88 -0.86 20.99
N PHE A 308 9.81 -0.10 20.79
CA PHE A 308 9.71 1.27 21.30
C PHE A 308 9.73 1.31 22.84
N VAL A 309 8.92 0.47 23.50
CA VAL A 309 8.89 0.38 24.97
C VAL A 309 10.23 -0.10 25.51
N HIS A 310 10.89 -1.05 24.84
CA HIS A 310 12.22 -1.49 25.21
C HIS A 310 13.23 -0.33 25.12
N GLY A 311 13.30 0.36 23.98
CA GLY A 311 14.22 1.46 23.75
C GLY A 311 14.03 2.60 24.75
N VAL A 312 12.78 2.94 25.10
CA VAL A 312 12.49 3.93 26.16
C VAL A 312 12.98 3.45 27.54
N ARG A 313 12.75 2.17 27.88
CA ARG A 313 13.15 1.62 29.18
C ARG A 313 14.67 1.51 29.34
N THR A 314 15.38 1.20 28.27
CA THR A 314 16.84 1.01 28.30
C THR A 314 17.60 2.27 27.86
N ASN A 315 16.88 3.29 27.39
CA ASN A 315 17.45 4.46 26.73
C ASN A 315 18.38 4.08 25.56
N ASP A 316 17.95 3.11 24.76
CA ASP A 316 18.70 2.56 23.62
C ASP A 316 17.93 2.80 22.32
N ALA A 317 18.44 3.68 21.47
CA ALA A 317 17.84 3.96 20.17
C ALA A 317 18.08 2.84 19.15
N SER A 318 19.09 1.99 19.35
CA SER A 318 19.51 0.99 18.36
C SER A 318 18.49 -0.13 18.15
N VAL A 319 17.55 -0.31 19.08
CA VAL A 319 16.44 -1.27 18.93
C VAL A 319 15.31 -0.75 18.04
N LEU A 320 15.32 0.54 17.68
CA LEU A 320 14.30 1.16 16.84
C LEU A 320 14.66 0.94 15.36
N LEU A 321 13.91 0.10 14.67
CA LEU A 321 14.11 -0.16 13.23
C LEU A 321 13.68 1.02 12.33
N THR A 322 12.95 1.97 12.90
CA THR A 322 12.30 3.10 12.22
C THR A 322 12.60 4.40 12.97
N GLY A 323 13.86 4.61 13.31
CA GLY A 323 14.36 5.81 14.00
C GLY A 323 14.24 7.09 13.18
N ALA A 324 14.72 8.20 13.76
CA ALA A 324 14.71 9.50 13.11
C ALA A 324 15.50 9.53 11.80
N ASP A 325 16.70 8.94 11.78
CA ASP A 325 17.60 8.95 10.63
C ASP A 325 17.03 8.12 9.49
N GLU A 326 16.60 6.88 9.76
CA GLU A 326 16.04 5.99 8.76
C GLU A 326 14.77 6.57 8.14
N SER A 327 13.91 7.15 8.99
CA SER A 327 12.65 7.73 8.55
C SER A 327 12.87 9.00 7.72
N LEU A 328 13.84 9.84 8.08
CA LEU A 328 14.17 11.02 7.28
C LEU A 328 14.70 10.58 5.91
N ALA A 329 15.64 9.65 5.88
CA ALA A 329 16.23 9.14 4.64
C ALA A 329 15.16 8.60 3.67
N SER A 330 14.24 7.77 4.15
CA SER A 330 13.16 7.24 3.30
C SER A 330 12.12 8.28 2.91
N HIS A 331 11.78 9.25 3.77
CA HIS A 331 10.88 10.34 3.38
C HIS A 331 11.51 11.23 2.29
N LEU A 332 12.83 11.48 2.35
CA LEU A 332 13.53 12.20 1.28
C LEU A 332 13.46 11.46 -0.07
N MET A 333 13.52 10.12 -0.05
CA MET A 333 13.28 9.33 -1.27
C MET A 333 11.85 9.51 -1.81
N VAL A 334 10.85 9.58 -0.92
CA VAL A 334 9.44 9.81 -1.31
C VAL A 334 9.26 11.20 -1.92
N PHE A 335 9.87 12.25 -1.34
CA PHE A 335 9.82 13.60 -1.91
C PHE A 335 10.54 13.67 -3.26
N ALA A 336 11.71 13.05 -3.40
CA ALA A 336 12.45 13.02 -4.66
C ALA A 336 11.69 12.27 -5.76
N ALA A 337 10.95 11.20 -5.41
CA ALA A 337 10.08 10.50 -6.35
C ALA A 337 8.95 11.40 -6.84
N GLU A 338 8.33 12.19 -5.96
CA GLU A 338 7.27 13.11 -6.37
C GLU A 338 7.81 14.30 -7.19
N GLU A 339 8.97 14.84 -6.81
CA GLU A 339 9.67 15.86 -7.59
C GLU A 339 9.98 15.36 -9.02
N ALA A 340 10.53 14.14 -9.15
CA ALA A 340 10.81 13.52 -10.44
C ALA A 340 9.54 13.40 -11.31
N ARG A 341 8.41 12.99 -10.71
CA ARG A 341 7.13 12.87 -11.41
C ARG A 341 6.60 14.21 -11.92
N LEU A 342 6.71 15.26 -11.09
CA LEU A 342 6.17 16.58 -11.41
C LEU A 342 7.04 17.34 -12.43
N THR A 343 8.34 17.08 -12.43
CA THR A 343 9.32 17.78 -13.28
C THR A 343 9.68 17.02 -14.55
N ASP A 344 9.19 15.79 -14.72
CA ASP A 344 9.54 14.89 -15.84
C ASP A 344 11.06 14.72 -15.99
N ALA A 345 11.74 14.50 -14.85
CA ALA A 345 13.20 14.49 -14.77
C ALA A 345 13.73 13.41 -13.83
N VAL A 346 15.03 13.12 -13.95
CA VAL A 346 15.77 12.34 -12.97
C VAL A 346 16.22 13.26 -11.84
N VAL A 347 15.84 12.94 -10.60
CA VAL A 347 16.28 13.66 -9.41
C VAL A 347 17.49 12.95 -8.82
N HIS A 348 18.61 13.67 -8.71
CA HIS A 348 19.81 13.18 -8.06
C HIS A 348 19.77 13.48 -6.56
N MET A 349 19.95 12.44 -5.76
CA MET A 349 19.99 12.56 -4.31
C MET A 349 21.37 13.03 -3.88
N THR A 350 21.43 14.13 -3.13
CA THR A 350 22.64 14.55 -2.42
C THR A 350 22.77 13.76 -1.12
N SER A 351 23.97 13.29 -0.78
CA SER A 351 24.26 12.77 0.55
C SER A 351 23.88 13.83 1.59
N VAL A 352 23.03 13.47 2.55
CA VAL A 352 22.59 14.34 3.65
C VAL A 352 23.55 14.23 4.82
#